data_AF-X1KQW4-F1
#
_entry.id   AF-X1KQW4-F1
#
_cell.length_a   1.000
_cell.length_b   1.000
_cell.length_c   1.000
_cell.angle_alpha   90.00
_cell.angle_beta   90.00
_cell.angle_gamma   90.00
#
_symmetry.space_group_name_H-M   'P 1'
#
loop_
_entity.id
_entity.type
_entity.pdbx_description
1 polymer ?
#
loop_
_entity_poly.entity_id
_entity_poly.type
_entity_poly.pdbx_seq_one_letter_code
_entity_poly.pdbx_strand_id
1 'polypeptide(L)'
;GLTLKEIFSLKLFGSVSAQGGEVYCCEERKVNYGGGICIEVDDVNECNRSGNLHASPTNCSLTSYCRLGWCIDDSQGLCSPNSPRGKCEEMGGRWEENYDTQICQLGCCTLGNTKQYVSNPICN
;
A
#
# COMPACT_ATOMS: atom_id res chain seq x y z
N GLY A 1 28.20 -69.61 -11.98
CA GLY A 1 28.26 -68.83 -10.73
C GLY A 1 28.21 -67.36 -11.07
N LEU A 2 27.44 -66.61 -10.29
CA LEU A 2 27.08 -65.18 -10.39
C LEU A 2 26.16 -64.76 -11.54
N THR A 3 25.14 -63.92 -11.38
CA THR A 3 23.99 -63.87 -10.45
C THR A 3 23.02 -62.86 -11.05
N LEU A 4 21.73 -63.17 -10.93
CA LEU A 4 20.55 -62.35 -11.22
C LEU A 4 20.64 -60.88 -10.74
N LYS A 5 19.88 -60.03 -11.45
CA LYS A 5 19.15 -58.81 -10.99
C LYS A 5 19.84 -57.45 -11.09
N GLU A 6 19.46 -56.71 -12.15
CA GLU A 6 18.54 -55.56 -12.06
C GLU A 6 18.62 -54.73 -10.77
N ILE A 7 19.25 -53.55 -10.80
CA ILE A 7 18.76 -52.34 -10.08
C ILE A 7 19.24 -51.07 -10.81
N PHE A 8 18.42 -50.53 -11.72
CA PHE A 8 18.52 -49.13 -12.15
C PHE A 8 18.22 -48.23 -10.94
N SER A 9 19.25 -47.59 -10.38
CA SER A 9 19.09 -46.61 -9.30
C SER A 9 18.71 -45.24 -9.86
N LEU A 10 17.43 -45.05 -10.21
CA LEU A 10 16.81 -43.73 -10.26
C LEU A 10 15.95 -43.52 -9.00
N LYS A 11 16.53 -42.84 -8.00
CA LYS A 11 15.83 -42.13 -6.93
C LYS A 11 16.57 -40.79 -6.81
N LEU A 12 15.99 -39.60 -6.79
CA LEU A 12 14.68 -39.13 -6.34
C LEU A 12 14.17 -38.05 -7.31
N PHE A 13 12.92 -38.12 -7.73
CA PHE A 13 12.19 -36.89 -8.05
C PHE A 13 11.73 -36.30 -6.72
N GLY A 14 12.45 -35.29 -6.23
CA GLY A 14 11.97 -34.50 -5.11
C GLY A 14 10.69 -33.79 -5.53
N SER A 15 9.57 -34.16 -4.93
CA SER A 15 8.33 -33.40 -5.06
C SER A 15 8.55 -32.03 -4.42
N VAL A 16 8.85 -31.03 -5.22
CA VAL A 16 8.79 -29.63 -4.78
C VAL A 16 7.31 -29.29 -4.67
N SER A 17 6.74 -29.41 -3.47
CA SER A 17 5.46 -28.78 -3.18
C SER A 17 5.70 -27.27 -3.13
N ALA A 18 5.37 -26.59 -4.23
CA ALA A 18 5.16 -25.14 -4.20
C ALA A 18 3.94 -24.91 -3.29
N GLN A 19 4.19 -24.60 -2.02
CA GLN A 19 3.18 -24.08 -1.13
C GLN A 19 2.85 -22.70 -1.70
N GLY A 20 1.77 -22.61 -2.48
CA GLY A 20 1.20 -21.32 -2.86
C GLY A 20 0.79 -20.62 -1.58
N GLY A 21 1.66 -19.75 -1.07
CA GLY A 21 1.37 -18.95 0.11
C GLY A 21 0.13 -18.11 -0.16
N GLU A 22 -0.81 -18.13 0.78
CA GLU A 22 -1.94 -17.21 0.74
C GLU A 22 -1.39 -15.79 0.89
N VAL A 23 -1.69 -14.92 -0.09
CA VAL A 23 -1.31 -13.50 -0.03
C VAL A 23 -2.40 -12.72 0.69
N TYR A 24 -1.98 -11.89 1.64
CA TYR A 24 -2.85 -11.01 2.41
C TYR A 24 -2.45 -9.56 2.16
N CYS A 25 -3.42 -8.71 1.83
CA CYS A 25 -3.21 -7.27 1.83
C CYS A 25 -3.45 -6.70 3.22
N CYS A 26 -2.41 -6.12 3.82
CA CYS A 26 -2.52 -5.30 5.02
C CYS A 26 -2.69 -3.83 4.66
N GLU A 27 -3.70 -3.17 5.23
CA GLU A 27 -3.77 -1.70 5.19
C GLU A 27 -2.54 -1.09 5.87
N GLU A 28 -2.12 -1.66 7.00
CA GLU A 28 -0.85 -1.35 7.65
C GLU A 28 -0.21 -2.64 8.19
N ARG A 29 1.11 -2.76 8.07
CA ARG A 29 1.90 -3.85 8.69
C ARG A 29 2.43 -3.38 10.04
N LYS A 30 2.46 -4.26 11.04
CA LYS A 30 2.99 -3.91 12.36
C LYS A 30 4.46 -3.49 12.24
N VAL A 31 4.84 -2.50 13.03
CA VAL A 31 6.20 -1.93 13.04
C VAL A 31 7.28 -2.96 13.35
N ASN A 32 6.99 -3.99 14.15
CA ASN A 32 7.95 -5.05 14.49
C ASN A 32 8.25 -6.00 13.31
N TYR A 33 7.47 -5.93 12.23
CA TYR A 33 7.74 -6.62 10.96
C TYR A 33 8.24 -5.66 9.87
N GLY A 34 8.65 -4.43 10.22
CA GLY A 34 9.20 -3.44 9.29
C GLY A 34 8.21 -2.38 8.83
N GLY A 35 6.94 -2.44 9.28
CA GLY A 35 5.93 -1.45 8.92
C GLY A 35 5.57 -1.46 7.42
N GLY A 36 4.82 -0.45 7.00
CA GLY A 36 4.37 -0.28 5.62
C GLY A 36 2.87 -0.14 5.54
N ILE A 37 2.42 0.62 4.54
CA ILE A 37 1.00 0.86 4.25
C ILE A 37 0.68 0.18 2.93
N CYS A 38 -0.46 -0.51 2.87
CA CYS A 38 -0.91 -1.21 1.67
C CYS A 38 0.14 -2.17 1.11
N ILE A 39 0.54 -3.10 1.98
CA ILE A 39 1.57 -4.08 1.69
C ILE A 39 1.00 -5.49 1.70
N GLU A 40 1.45 -6.28 0.75
CA GLU A 40 1.14 -7.70 0.65
C GLU A 40 2.10 -8.50 1.55
N VAL A 41 1.54 -9.39 2.35
CA VAL A 41 2.27 -10.29 3.25
C VAL A 41 1.78 -11.72 3.07
N ASP A 42 2.61 -12.66 3.46
CA ASP A 42 2.36 -14.09 3.46
C ASP A 42 1.78 -14.61 4.80
N ASP A 43 1.81 -13.79 5.86
CA ASP A 43 1.16 -14.06 7.15
C ASP A 43 0.29 -12.88 7.60
N VAL A 44 -1.03 -13.13 7.71
CA VAL A 44 -2.02 -12.15 8.19
C VAL A 44 -1.71 -11.58 9.59
N ASN A 45 -0.94 -12.31 10.41
CA ASN A 45 -0.53 -11.84 11.73
C ASN A 45 0.48 -10.69 11.67
N GLU A 46 1.09 -10.43 10.53
CA GLU A 46 1.94 -9.27 10.31
C GLU A 46 1.14 -7.98 10.13
N CYS A 47 -0.14 -8.08 9.77
CA CYS A 47 -1.02 -6.92 9.62
C CYS A 47 -1.32 -6.28 11.00
N ASN A 48 -1.28 -4.95 11.05
CA ASN A 48 -1.81 -4.19 12.16
C ASN A 48 -3.35 -4.23 12.10
N ARG A 49 -3.98 -4.74 13.16
CA ARG A 49 -5.45 -4.85 13.30
C ARG A 49 -6.01 -3.87 14.34
N SER A 50 -5.18 -2.94 14.79
CA SER A 50 -5.58 -1.91 15.75
C SER A 50 -6.41 -0.83 15.03
N GLY A 51 -7.31 -0.14 15.74
CA GLY A 51 -7.90 1.11 15.24
C GLY A 51 -8.61 1.03 13.89
N ASN A 52 -9.52 0.08 13.70
CA ASN A 52 -10.32 -0.12 12.47
C ASN A 52 -9.51 -0.46 11.19
N LEU A 53 -8.20 -0.73 11.30
CA LEU A 53 -7.37 -1.11 10.16
C LEU A 53 -7.78 -2.44 9.53
N HIS A 54 -7.77 -2.48 8.20
CA HIS A 54 -8.24 -3.60 7.41
C HIS A 54 -7.13 -4.56 6.97
N ALA A 55 -7.49 -5.83 6.82
CA ALA A 55 -6.66 -6.79 6.11
C ALA A 55 -7.51 -7.92 5.52
N SER A 56 -7.17 -8.31 4.29
CA SER A 56 -7.98 -9.19 3.43
C SER A 56 -7.09 -10.22 2.70
N PRO A 57 -7.56 -11.46 2.49
CA PRO A 57 -6.82 -12.52 1.77
C PRO A 57 -6.88 -12.31 0.25
N THR A 58 -6.33 -11.19 -0.22
CA THR A 58 -6.30 -10.80 -1.63
C THR A 58 -5.17 -9.81 -1.86
N ASN A 59 -4.79 -9.61 -3.12
CA ASN A 59 -3.86 -8.55 -3.53
C ASN A 59 -4.38 -7.17 -3.13
N CYS A 60 -3.47 -6.25 -2.79
CA CYS A 60 -3.85 -4.91 -2.35
C CYS A 60 -4.54 -4.07 -3.43
N SER A 61 -4.26 -4.36 -4.71
CA SER A 61 -4.92 -3.70 -5.85
C SER A 61 -6.42 -3.98 -5.93
N LEU A 62 -6.91 -5.02 -5.25
CA LEU A 62 -8.31 -5.42 -5.25
C LEU A 62 -9.09 -4.90 -4.04
N THR A 63 -8.42 -4.24 -3.08
CA THR A 63 -9.06 -3.75 -1.86
C THR A 63 -9.43 -2.28 -1.98
N SER A 64 -10.58 -1.89 -1.42
CA SER A 64 -11.05 -0.49 -1.46
C SER A 64 -10.19 0.46 -0.61
N TYR A 65 -9.65 -0.02 0.51
CA TYR A 65 -8.86 0.76 1.45
C TYR A 65 -7.45 1.09 0.92
N CYS A 66 -6.91 0.26 0.02
CA CYS A 66 -5.62 0.47 -0.63
C CYS A 66 -5.70 1.01 -2.06
N ARG A 67 -6.88 1.39 -2.53
CA ARG A 67 -6.95 2.11 -3.80
C ARG A 67 -6.18 3.41 -3.69
N LEU A 68 -5.36 3.64 -4.70
CA LEU A 68 -4.62 4.88 -4.85
C LEU A 68 -5.53 5.93 -5.46
N GLY A 69 -5.52 7.10 -4.87
CA GLY A 69 -6.27 8.26 -5.33
C GLY A 69 -5.61 9.53 -4.83
N TRP A 70 -6.38 10.60 -4.74
CA TRP A 70 -5.93 11.88 -4.24
C TRP A 70 -6.42 12.07 -2.83
N CYS A 71 -5.50 12.37 -1.92
CA CYS A 71 -5.87 12.83 -0.59
C CYS A 71 -5.87 14.35 -0.56
N ILE A 72 -7.00 14.96 -0.25
CA ILE A 72 -7.20 16.40 -0.23
C ILE A 72 -7.30 16.84 1.22
N ASP A 73 -6.39 17.71 1.63
CA ASP A 73 -6.48 18.46 2.87
C ASP A 73 -7.05 19.85 2.55
N ASP A 74 -8.38 19.97 2.68
CA ASP A 74 -9.10 21.22 2.46
C ASP A 74 -8.68 22.33 3.46
N SER A 75 -8.06 21.97 4.60
CA SER A 75 -7.59 22.94 5.60
C SER A 75 -6.27 23.60 5.23
N GLN A 76 -5.39 22.85 4.57
CA GLN A 76 -4.08 23.34 4.11
C GLN A 76 -4.07 23.72 2.63
N GLY A 77 -5.12 23.36 1.87
CA GLY A 77 -5.14 23.51 0.42
C GLY A 77 -4.16 22.57 -0.29
N LEU A 78 -3.84 21.42 0.34
CA LEU A 78 -2.87 20.46 -0.18
C LEU A 78 -3.56 19.24 -0.76
N CYS A 79 -2.98 18.69 -1.81
CA CYS A 79 -3.43 17.45 -2.40
C CYS A 79 -2.26 16.51 -2.65
N SER A 80 -2.37 15.29 -2.14
CA SER A 80 -1.36 14.26 -2.24
C SER A 80 -1.83 13.16 -3.20
N PRO A 81 -1.28 13.08 -4.42
CA PRO A 81 -1.59 11.98 -5.34
C PRO A 81 -1.05 10.66 -4.82
N ASN A 82 -1.55 9.55 -5.36
CA ASN A 82 -1.15 8.18 -4.99
C ASN A 82 -1.30 7.90 -3.49
N SER A 83 -2.29 8.52 -2.85
CA SER A 83 -2.58 8.29 -1.45
C SER A 83 -3.55 7.11 -1.30
N PRO A 84 -3.26 6.13 -0.43
CA PRO A 84 -4.24 5.13 -0.03
C PRO A 84 -5.43 5.80 0.66
N ARG A 85 -6.64 5.32 0.36
CA ARG A 85 -7.88 5.87 0.92
C ARG A 85 -7.89 5.89 2.45
N GLY A 86 -7.61 4.74 3.06
CA GLY A 86 -7.68 4.61 4.52
C GLY A 86 -6.76 5.60 5.23
N LYS A 87 -5.52 5.76 4.74
CA LYS A 87 -4.57 6.71 5.32
C LYS A 87 -5.03 8.16 5.17
N CYS A 88 -5.63 8.51 4.03
CA CYS A 88 -6.14 9.85 3.82
C CYS A 88 -7.24 10.21 4.82
N GLU A 89 -8.23 9.33 4.95
CA GLU A 89 -9.38 9.52 5.83
C GLU A 89 -8.94 9.52 7.31
N GLU A 90 -7.94 8.71 7.69
CA GLU A 90 -7.33 8.71 9.04
C GLU A 90 -6.72 10.08 9.41
N MET A 91 -6.08 10.75 8.44
CA MET A 91 -5.49 12.07 8.63
C MET A 91 -6.53 13.20 8.60
N GLY A 92 -7.82 12.87 8.40
CA GLY A 92 -8.90 13.84 8.28
C GLY A 92 -9.02 14.49 6.89
N GLY A 93 -8.29 13.95 5.89
CA GLY A 93 -8.39 14.39 4.51
C GLY A 93 -9.55 13.74 3.78
N ARG A 94 -9.99 14.39 2.69
CA ARG A 94 -10.99 13.84 1.77
C ARG A 94 -10.29 13.06 0.66
N TRP A 95 -10.64 11.79 0.49
CA TRP A 95 -10.07 10.96 -0.57
C TRP A 95 -10.97 10.93 -1.80
N GLU A 96 -10.38 11.11 -2.99
CA GLU A 96 -11.07 11.06 -4.28
C GLU A 96 -10.31 10.15 -5.26
N GLU A 97 -11.01 9.23 -5.94
CA GLU A 97 -10.40 8.26 -6.88
C GLU A 97 -9.89 8.95 -8.14
N ASN A 98 -10.65 9.92 -8.65
CA ASN A 98 -10.29 10.73 -9.80
C ASN A 98 -10.44 12.20 -9.41
N TYR A 99 -9.33 12.92 -9.36
CA TYR A 99 -9.33 14.32 -8.96
C TYR A 99 -8.87 15.22 -10.08
N ASP A 100 -9.65 16.28 -10.35
CA ASP A 100 -9.26 17.36 -11.24
C ASP A 100 -8.29 18.29 -10.50
N THR A 101 -7.02 18.25 -10.92
CA THR A 101 -5.90 19.02 -10.34
C THR A 101 -6.14 20.53 -10.25
N GLN A 102 -7.16 21.09 -10.92
CA GLN A 102 -7.51 22.50 -10.84
C GLN A 102 -8.00 22.96 -9.45
N ILE A 103 -8.58 22.07 -8.64
CA ILE A 103 -9.13 22.45 -7.33
C ILE A 103 -8.03 22.52 -6.25
N CYS A 104 -6.86 21.90 -6.46
CA CYS A 104 -5.68 21.99 -5.59
C CYS A 104 -4.85 23.26 -5.81
N GLN A 105 -5.46 24.36 -6.23
CA GLN A 105 -4.78 25.62 -6.50
C GLN A 105 -5.07 26.65 -5.40
N LEU A 106 -4.68 26.37 -4.15
CA LEU A 106 -4.65 27.40 -3.12
C LEU A 106 -3.43 27.21 -2.20
N GLY A 107 -2.28 27.69 -2.67
CA GLY A 107 -1.16 28.12 -1.83
C GLY A 107 -0.92 29.61 -2.06
N CYS A 108 -1.39 30.48 -1.15
CA CYS A 108 -1.03 31.90 -1.16
C CYS A 108 0.27 32.08 -0.36
N CYS A 109 1.40 32.33 -1.02
CA CYS A 109 2.57 32.88 -0.34
C CYS A 109 2.38 34.41 -0.22
N THR A 110 2.42 34.94 1.00
CA THR A 110 2.51 36.39 1.24
C THR A 110 3.99 36.80 1.30
N LEU A 111 4.52 37.34 0.21
CA LEU A 111 5.83 38.01 0.17
C LEU A 111 5.60 39.53 0.23
N GLY A 112 5.54 40.08 1.44
CA GLY A 112 5.26 41.52 1.65
C GLY A 112 3.82 41.93 1.30
N ASN A 113 3.63 43.13 0.73
CA ASN A 113 2.31 43.75 0.46
C ASN A 113 1.59 43.23 -0.80
N THR A 114 2.04 42.15 -1.42
CA THR A 114 1.42 41.58 -2.63
C THR A 114 1.17 40.09 -2.48
N LYS A 115 -0.03 39.65 -2.87
CA LYS A 115 -0.44 38.24 -2.90
C LYS A 115 -0.11 37.67 -4.28
N GLN A 116 0.63 36.56 -4.35
CA GLN A 116 0.80 35.80 -5.57
C GLN A 116 0.42 34.34 -5.36
N TYR A 117 -0.30 33.79 -6.33
CA TYR A 117 -0.66 32.38 -6.37
C TYR A 117 0.51 31.58 -6.94
N VAL A 118 0.95 30.54 -6.22
CA VAL A 118 2.03 29.66 -6.69
C VAL A 118 1.55 28.22 -6.72
N SER A 119 2.03 27.46 -7.71
CA SER A 119 1.67 26.06 -7.95
C SER A 119 2.43 25.05 -7.09
N ASN A 120 3.35 25.51 -6.22
CA ASN A 120 4.16 24.64 -5.36
C ASN A 120 4.34 25.30 -3.97
N PRO A 121 3.90 24.67 -2.86
CA PRO A 121 3.97 25.25 -1.53
C PRO A 121 5.36 24.99 -0.90
N ILE A 122 6.38 25.71 -1.36
CA ILE A 122 7.57 25.96 -0.54
C ILE A 122 7.78 27.47 -0.53
N CYS A 123 7.18 28.14 0.46
CA CYS A 123 7.56 29.51 0.78
C CYS A 123 8.84 29.43 1.63
N ASN A 124 9.97 29.95 1.12
CA ASN A 124 11.19 30.24 1.89
C ASN A 124 11.38 31.75 1.93
#